data_AF-A0A8T3XMV9-F1
#
_entry.id   AF-A0A8T3XMV9-F1
#
_cell.length_a   1.000
_cell.length_b   1.000
_cell.length_c   1.000
_cell.angle_alpha   90.00
_cell.angle_beta   90.00
_cell.angle_gamma   90.00
#
_symmetry.space_group_name_H-M   'P 1'
#
loop_
_entity.id
_entity.type
_entity.pdbx_description
1 polymer ?
#
loop_
_entity_poly.entity_id
_entity_poly.type
_entity_poly.pdbx_seq_one_letter_code
_entity_poly.pdbx_strand_id
1 'polypeptide(L)'
;MEVPQSTLPPPPKKHQGLKFGHPQQQQQEMPDAGSMNSDINALSRRLRLLEEGFTNLRRFFQVTEENMIAKNKHFSAEIKTMSSDIIETRKEIQETRDKLMLVIRELQTVARKEEVKVLEKYINLWNPIKFVTQNEVDQIISEILEKRNQAKKEG
;
A
#
# COMPACT_ATOMS: atom_id res chain seq x y z
N MET A 1 -25.65 45.83 -24.31
CA MET A 1 -25.18 47.02 -25.04
C MET A 1 -23.72 46.76 -25.39
N GLU A 2 -23.23 46.79 -26.62
CA GLU A 2 -23.78 47.17 -27.91
C GLU A 2 -22.91 46.52 -29.00
N VAL A 3 -23.55 46.13 -30.08
CA VAL A 3 -22.92 45.81 -31.38
C VAL A 3 -22.75 47.13 -32.14
N PRO A 4 -21.72 47.28 -32.98
CA PRO A 4 -21.92 48.00 -34.23
C PRO A 4 -21.29 47.22 -35.40
N GLN A 5 -22.10 46.65 -36.29
CA GLN A 5 -22.61 47.24 -37.53
C GLN A 5 -21.53 47.58 -38.59
N SER A 6 -21.43 46.65 -39.54
CA SER A 6 -21.39 46.83 -41.01
C SER A 6 -21.31 48.25 -41.58
N THR A 7 -20.35 48.46 -42.50
CA THR A 7 -20.52 49.39 -43.64
C THR A 7 -20.07 48.71 -44.95
N LEU A 8 -20.90 48.93 -45.98
CA LEU A 8 -20.96 48.28 -47.30
C LEU A 8 -19.95 48.87 -48.33
N PRO A 9 -19.77 48.23 -49.52
CA PRO A 9 -18.65 48.44 -50.43
C PRO A 9 -18.92 49.49 -51.53
N PRO A 10 -17.90 49.94 -52.29
CA PRO A 10 -18.12 50.63 -53.56
C PRO A 10 -17.73 49.79 -54.80
N PRO A 11 -18.63 49.60 -55.78
CA PRO A 11 -18.31 49.42 -57.20
C PRO A 11 -18.51 50.76 -57.95
N PRO A 12 -17.92 51.01 -59.15
CA PRO A 12 -18.54 50.51 -60.38
C PRO A 12 -17.61 50.21 -61.58
N LYS A 13 -18.23 49.60 -62.58
CA LYS A 13 -17.72 48.96 -63.82
C LYS A 13 -17.33 49.96 -64.93
N LYS A 14 -16.57 49.50 -65.93
CA LYS A 14 -16.82 49.81 -67.36
C LYS A 14 -16.38 48.68 -68.29
N HIS A 15 -17.27 48.39 -69.24
CA HIS A 15 -17.22 47.35 -70.27
C HIS A 15 -16.19 47.63 -71.38
N GLN A 16 -15.79 46.59 -72.13
CA GLN A 16 -16.11 46.40 -73.56
C GLN A 16 -15.01 45.58 -74.28
N GLY A 17 -15.42 44.54 -75.03
CA GLY A 17 -14.58 43.96 -76.09
C GLY A 17 -14.64 42.44 -76.20
N LEU A 18 -15.61 41.93 -76.97
CA LEU A 18 -15.46 40.62 -77.63
C LEU A 18 -14.30 40.71 -78.64
N LYS A 19 -13.33 39.79 -78.56
CA LYS A 19 -12.47 39.42 -79.68
C LYS A 19 -12.27 37.89 -79.72
N PHE A 20 -12.86 37.29 -80.75
CA PHE A 20 -12.59 35.96 -81.26
C PHE A 20 -11.24 35.97 -82.02
N GLY A 21 -10.44 34.90 -81.88
CA GLY A 21 -9.43 34.52 -82.88
C GLY A 21 -7.97 34.41 -82.40
N HIS A 22 -7.58 33.21 -81.90
CA HIS A 22 -6.46 32.36 -82.36
C HIS A 22 -5.97 31.42 -81.23
N PRO A 23 -5.55 30.18 -81.55
CA PRO A 23 -5.24 29.16 -80.56
C PRO A 23 -3.85 29.46 -79.98
N GLN A 24 -3.80 29.98 -78.76
CA GLN A 24 -2.54 30.11 -78.05
C GLN A 24 -2.19 28.74 -77.49
N GLN A 25 -1.25 28.12 -78.20
CA GLN A 25 -0.44 26.96 -77.86
C GLN A 25 -0.50 26.60 -76.37
N GLN A 26 -0.92 25.35 -76.10
CA GLN A 26 -0.57 24.66 -74.87
C GLN A 26 0.96 24.73 -74.72
N GLN A 27 1.44 25.68 -73.92
CA GLN A 27 2.75 25.53 -73.31
C GLN A 27 2.58 24.38 -72.32
N GLN A 28 3.01 23.19 -72.74
CA GLN A 28 3.44 22.16 -71.82
C GLN A 28 4.47 22.82 -70.90
N GLU A 29 4.06 23.11 -69.66
CA GLU A 29 4.99 23.43 -68.58
C GLU A 29 5.90 22.22 -68.43
N MET A 30 7.07 22.28 -69.05
CA MET A 30 8.16 21.39 -68.69
C MET A 30 8.44 21.62 -67.20
N PRO A 31 8.59 20.56 -66.39
CA PRO A 31 8.83 20.72 -64.97
C PRO A 31 10.07 21.60 -64.78
N ASP A 32 9.88 22.73 -64.10
CA ASP A 32 10.95 23.67 -63.79
C ASP A 32 12.04 22.91 -63.01
N ALA A 33 13.20 22.73 -63.64
CA ALA A 33 14.33 22.00 -63.05
C ALA A 33 14.79 22.63 -61.72
N GLY A 34 14.48 23.92 -61.49
CA GLY A 34 14.67 24.60 -60.20
C GLY A 34 13.77 24.05 -59.09
N SER A 35 12.50 23.77 -59.41
CA SER A 35 11.50 23.20 -58.49
C SER A 35 11.88 21.78 -58.05
N MET A 36 12.33 20.95 -59.00
CA MET A 36 12.83 19.59 -58.70
C MET A 36 14.03 19.60 -57.74
N ASN A 37 14.95 20.55 -57.91
CA ASN A 37 16.09 20.69 -57.02
C ASN A 37 15.70 21.15 -55.61
N SER A 38 14.68 22.00 -55.45
CA SER A 38 14.17 22.36 -54.12
C SER A 38 13.50 21.18 -53.41
N ASP A 39 12.76 20.36 -54.14
CA ASP A 39 12.10 19.17 -53.59
C ASP A 39 13.11 18.09 -53.17
N ILE A 40 14.16 17.88 -53.95
CA ILE A 40 15.27 16.99 -53.59
C ILE A 40 15.95 17.48 -52.30
N ASN A 41 16.22 18.78 -52.20
CA ASN A 41 16.82 19.35 -50.99
C ASN A 41 15.91 19.22 -49.75
N ALA A 42 14.59 19.38 -49.92
CA ALA A 42 13.63 19.18 -48.85
C ALA A 42 13.56 17.70 -48.41
N LEU A 43 13.60 16.76 -49.37
CA LEU A 43 13.66 15.32 -49.11
C LEU A 43 14.94 14.94 -48.36
N SER A 44 16.11 15.45 -48.76
CA SER A 44 17.37 15.17 -48.06
C SER A 44 17.35 15.65 -46.62
N ARG A 45 16.76 16.82 -46.33
CA ARG A 45 16.59 17.31 -44.95
C ARG A 45 15.66 16.40 -44.15
N ARG A 46 14.53 15.97 -44.73
CA ARG A 46 13.59 15.05 -44.07
C ARG A 46 14.22 13.68 -43.82
N LEU A 47 14.98 13.16 -44.78
CA LEU A 47 15.71 11.91 -44.64
C LEU A 47 16.70 11.99 -43.47
N ARG A 48 17.49 13.07 -43.40
CA ARG A 48 18.43 13.29 -42.30
C ARG A 48 17.73 13.36 -40.94
N LEU A 49 16.59 14.05 -40.85
CA LEU A 49 15.79 14.10 -39.61
C LEU A 49 15.23 12.72 -39.23
N LEU A 50 14.82 11.92 -40.21
CA LEU A 50 14.39 10.54 -39.99
C LEU A 50 15.55 9.67 -39.50
N GLU A 51 16.72 9.75 -40.12
CA GLU A 51 17.92 9.01 -39.70
C GLU A 51 18.34 9.36 -38.26
N GLU A 52 18.29 10.64 -37.92
CA GLU A 52 18.54 11.11 -36.55
C GLU A 52 17.46 10.59 -35.58
N GLY A 53 16.19 10.64 -35.97
CA GLY A 53 15.07 10.08 -35.21
C GLY A 53 15.20 8.57 -34.98
N PHE A 54 15.57 7.81 -36.01
CA PHE A 54 15.83 6.37 -35.92
C PHE A 54 17.01 6.07 -35.01
N THR A 55 18.07 6.86 -35.08
CA THR A 55 19.24 6.73 -34.19
C THR A 55 18.84 6.96 -32.73
N ASN A 56 18.02 7.99 -32.47
CA ASN A 56 17.52 8.29 -31.13
C ASN A 56 16.58 7.21 -30.61
N LEU A 57 15.67 6.71 -31.45
CA LEU A 57 14.77 5.63 -31.08
C LEU A 57 15.53 4.34 -30.76
N ARG A 58 16.57 4.01 -31.54
CA ARG A 58 17.44 2.86 -31.26
C ARG A 58 18.15 3.01 -29.92
N ARG A 59 18.71 4.18 -29.61
CA ARG A 59 19.35 4.46 -28.32
C ARG A 59 18.35 4.33 -27.17
N PHE A 60 17.16 4.90 -27.32
CA PHE A 60 16.08 4.77 -26.33
C PHE A 60 15.71 3.30 -26.08
N PHE A 61 15.60 2.50 -27.16
CA PHE A 61 15.29 1.08 -27.04
C PHE A 61 16.40 0.33 -26.29
N GLN A 62 17.67 0.57 -26.62
CA GLN A 62 18.81 -0.04 -25.92
C GLN A 62 18.81 0.28 -24.42
N VAL A 63 18.62 1.55 -24.05
CA VAL A 63 18.56 1.96 -22.65
C VAL A 63 17.35 1.37 -21.94
N THR A 64 16.20 1.27 -22.63
CA THR A 64 14.99 0.66 -22.07
C THR A 64 15.18 -0.83 -21.83
N GLU A 65 15.80 -1.54 -22.79
CA GLU A 65 16.11 -2.96 -22.67
C GLU A 65 17.09 -3.22 -21.52
N GLU A 66 18.17 -2.44 -21.43
CA GLU A 66 19.13 -2.54 -20.32
C GLU A 66 18.47 -2.29 -18.97
N ASN A 67 17.65 -1.24 -18.87
CA ASN A 67 16.88 -0.94 -17.65
C ASN A 67 15.88 -2.05 -17.31
N MET A 68 15.20 -2.62 -18.30
CA MET A 68 14.26 -3.72 -18.09
C MET A 68 14.97 -4.97 -17.59
N ILE A 69 16.13 -5.31 -18.17
CA ILE A 69 16.96 -6.43 -17.72
C ILE A 69 17.46 -6.20 -16.29
N ALA A 70 17.96 -5.00 -15.99
CA ALA A 70 18.43 -4.65 -14.65
C ALA A 70 17.31 -4.75 -13.61
N LYS A 71 16.13 -4.19 -13.90
CA LYS A 71 14.95 -4.29 -13.04
C LYS A 71 14.47 -5.73 -12.87
N ASN A 72 14.45 -6.53 -13.94
CA ASN A 72 14.05 -7.94 -13.86
C ASN A 72 15.00 -8.76 -12.96
N LYS A 73 16.32 -8.50 -13.04
CA LYS A 73 17.31 -9.12 -12.15
C LYS A 73 17.10 -8.70 -10.69
N HIS A 74 16.86 -7.41 -10.46
CA HIS A 74 16.56 -6.88 -9.12
C HIS A 74 15.31 -7.54 -8.53
N PHE A 75 14.19 -7.54 -9.26
CA PHE A 75 12.95 -8.20 -8.83
C PHE A 75 13.14 -9.70 -8.60
N SER A 76 13.89 -10.38 -9.46
CA SER A 76 14.20 -11.79 -9.27
C SER A 76 15.00 -12.05 -7.99
N ALA A 77 15.90 -11.14 -7.61
CA ALA A 77 16.62 -11.23 -6.35
C ALA A 77 15.70 -10.94 -5.15
N GLU A 78 14.89 -9.89 -5.22
CA GLU A 78 13.92 -9.54 -4.17
C GLU A 78 12.92 -10.67 -3.92
N ILE A 79 12.39 -11.30 -4.98
CA ILE A 79 11.47 -12.44 -4.86
C ILE A 79 12.15 -13.61 -4.14
N LYS A 80 13.43 -13.88 -4.44
CA LYS A 80 14.19 -14.94 -3.76
C LYS A 80 14.39 -14.62 -2.28
N THR A 81 14.82 -13.40 -1.96
CA THR A 81 14.98 -12.96 -0.56
C THR A 81 13.65 -13.04 0.18
N MET A 82 12.57 -12.49 -0.39
CA MET A 82 11.24 -12.54 0.21
C MET A 82 10.75 -13.98 0.41
N SER A 83 11.03 -14.89 -0.53
CA SER A 83 10.73 -16.31 -0.37
C SER A 83 11.52 -16.93 0.79
N SER A 84 12.78 -16.55 0.98
CA SER A 84 13.61 -17.00 2.10
C SER A 84 13.07 -16.47 3.43
N ASP A 85 12.72 -15.19 3.49
CA ASP A 85 12.15 -14.55 4.69
C ASP A 85 10.81 -15.19 5.08
N ILE A 86 9.97 -15.58 4.12
CA ILE A 86 8.71 -16.29 4.37
C ILE A 86 8.98 -17.67 5.01
N ILE A 87 10.00 -18.40 4.54
CA ILE A 87 10.37 -19.70 5.09
C ILE A 87 10.87 -19.54 6.53
N GLU A 88 11.72 -18.54 6.79
CA GLU A 88 12.22 -18.22 8.12
C GLU A 88 11.09 -17.82 9.08
N THR A 89 10.22 -16.90 8.65
CA THR A 89 9.04 -16.49 9.42
C THR A 89 8.14 -17.69 9.77
N ARG A 90 7.94 -18.60 8.82
CA ARG A 90 7.16 -19.83 9.07
C ARG A 90 7.81 -20.71 10.13
N LYS A 91 9.14 -20.81 10.14
CA LYS A 91 9.90 -21.53 11.16
C LYS A 91 9.77 -20.87 12.53
N GLU A 92 9.92 -19.55 12.62
CA GLU A 92 9.76 -18.79 13.86
C GLU A 92 8.34 -18.93 14.44
N ILE A 93 7.31 -18.90 13.59
CA ILE A 93 5.92 -19.15 14.01
C ILE A 93 5.77 -20.55 14.60
N GLN A 94 6.39 -21.55 14.00
CA GLN A 94 6.32 -22.92 14.51
C GLN A 94 7.04 -23.04 15.86
N GLU A 95 8.24 -22.48 16.00
CA GLU A 95 8.97 -22.46 17.26
C GLU A 95 8.20 -21.71 18.36
N THR A 96 7.53 -20.61 18.01
CA THR A 96 6.69 -19.85 18.94
C THR A 96 5.48 -20.66 19.39
N ARG A 97 4.83 -21.39 18.48
CA ARG A 97 3.74 -22.32 18.83
C ARG A 97 4.20 -23.41 19.77
N ASP A 98 5.38 -23.97 19.54
CA ASP A 98 5.93 -25.03 20.39
C ASP A 98 6.25 -24.50 21.80
N LYS A 99 6.83 -23.29 21.90
CA LYS A 99 7.04 -22.59 23.18
C LYS A 99 5.73 -22.30 23.90
N LEU A 100 4.70 -21.84 23.19
CA LEU A 100 3.37 -21.61 23.78
C LEU A 100 2.74 -22.91 24.28
N MET A 101 2.87 -24.02 23.54
CA MET A 101 2.40 -25.32 24.02
C MET A 101 3.13 -25.77 25.30
N LEU A 102 4.44 -25.49 25.40
CA LEU A 102 5.21 -25.77 26.60
C LEU A 102 4.70 -24.93 27.79
N VAL A 103 4.48 -23.62 27.59
CA VAL A 103 3.89 -22.74 28.62
C VAL A 103 2.51 -23.25 29.05
N ILE A 104 1.66 -23.69 28.12
CA ILE A 104 0.34 -24.26 28.45
C ILE A 104 0.50 -25.52 29.33
N ARG A 105 1.46 -26.40 29.04
CA ARG A 105 1.73 -27.59 29.85
C ARG A 105 2.24 -27.24 31.25
N GLU A 106 3.13 -26.26 31.36
CA GLU A 106 3.60 -25.76 32.65
C GLU A 106 2.46 -25.14 33.46
N LEU A 107 1.60 -24.34 32.83
CA LEU A 107 0.40 -23.79 33.48
C LEU A 107 -0.58 -24.86 33.94
N GLN A 108 -0.67 -26.00 33.25
CA GLN A 108 -1.46 -27.15 33.70
C GLN A 108 -0.84 -27.89 34.89
N THR A 109 0.49 -27.85 35.04
CA THR A 109 1.20 -28.48 36.17
C THR A 109 1.27 -27.58 37.40
N VAL A 110 1.09 -26.27 37.25
CA VAL A 110 0.92 -25.36 38.38
C VAL A 110 -0.42 -25.66 39.08
N ALA A 111 -0.35 -25.97 40.38
CA ALA A 111 -1.53 -26.22 41.21
C ALA A 111 -2.53 -25.07 41.10
N ARG A 112 -3.81 -25.41 40.94
CA ARG A 112 -4.86 -24.40 40.84
C ARG A 112 -4.93 -23.65 42.17
N LYS A 113 -5.15 -22.33 42.13
CA LYS A 113 -5.28 -21.48 43.33
C LYS A 113 -6.30 -22.04 44.34
N GLU A 114 -7.31 -22.74 43.84
CA GLU A 114 -8.33 -23.43 44.64
C GLU A 114 -7.75 -24.61 45.43
N GLU A 115 -6.91 -25.44 44.82
CA GLU A 115 -6.25 -26.58 45.48
C GLU A 115 -5.29 -26.10 46.57
N VAL A 116 -4.56 -25.02 46.32
CA VAL A 116 -3.66 -24.40 47.32
C VAL A 116 -4.46 -23.85 48.51
N LYS A 117 -5.61 -23.21 48.27
CA LYS A 117 -6.50 -22.73 49.35
C LYS A 117 -7.10 -23.87 50.17
N VAL A 118 -7.45 -24.99 49.52
CA VAL A 118 -7.95 -26.17 50.21
C VAL A 118 -6.86 -26.76 51.09
N LEU A 119 -5.63 -26.87 50.57
CA LEU A 119 -4.47 -27.33 51.34
C LEU A 119 -4.17 -26.40 52.52
N GLU A 120 -4.22 -25.08 52.32
CA GLU A 120 -4.08 -24.07 53.37
C GLU A 120 -5.15 -24.24 54.46
N LYS A 121 -6.40 -24.51 54.07
CA LYS A 121 -7.49 -24.77 55.02
C LYS A 121 -7.26 -26.06 55.81
N TYR A 122 -6.78 -27.12 55.16
CA TYR A 122 -6.43 -28.37 55.84
C TYR A 122 -5.25 -28.20 56.79
N ILE A 123 -4.18 -27.48 56.38
CA ILE A 123 -3.04 -27.16 57.23
C ILE A 123 -3.48 -26.34 58.45
N ASN A 124 -4.35 -25.35 58.25
CA ASN A 124 -4.91 -24.54 59.34
C ASN A 124 -5.77 -25.37 60.30
N LEU A 125 -6.51 -26.35 59.79
CA LEU A 125 -7.31 -27.28 60.60
C LEU A 125 -6.43 -28.28 61.37
N TRP A 126 -5.29 -28.64 60.78
CA TRP A 126 -4.32 -29.54 61.37
C TRP A 126 -3.37 -28.87 62.37
N ASN A 127 -3.41 -27.54 62.50
CA ASN A 127 -2.56 -26.82 63.42
C ASN A 127 -2.92 -27.19 64.88
N PRO A 128 -2.10 -27.99 65.57
CA PRO A 128 -2.48 -28.59 66.83
C PRO A 128 -2.57 -27.58 67.98
N ILE A 129 -2.09 -26.35 67.75
CA ILE A 129 -2.08 -25.25 68.72
C ILE A 129 -3.48 -24.63 68.88
N LYS A 130 -4.42 -24.86 67.95
CA LYS A 130 -5.78 -24.30 68.00
C LYS A 130 -6.86 -25.28 68.45
N PHE A 131 -6.51 -26.48 68.95
CA PHE A 131 -7.49 -27.34 69.59
C PHE A 131 -7.85 -26.78 70.96
N VAL A 132 -8.92 -25.99 70.99
CA VAL A 132 -9.54 -25.52 72.23
C VAL A 132 -10.17 -26.73 72.95
N THR A 133 -9.91 -26.82 74.25
CA THR A 133 -10.56 -27.79 75.13
C THR A 133 -12.03 -27.38 75.38
N GLN A 134 -12.92 -28.33 75.69
CA GLN A 134 -14.35 -28.03 75.90
C GLN A 134 -14.58 -26.91 76.93
N ASN A 135 -13.73 -26.87 77.97
CA ASN A 135 -13.79 -25.85 79.02
C ASN A 135 -13.46 -24.43 78.52
N GLU A 136 -12.55 -24.29 77.56
CA GLU A 136 -12.19 -22.99 76.98
C GLU A 136 -13.30 -22.48 76.06
N VAL A 137 -14.01 -23.38 75.38
CA VAL A 137 -15.17 -23.02 74.54
C VAL A 137 -16.32 -22.49 75.40
N ASP A 138 -16.62 -23.13 76.52
CA ASP A 138 -17.69 -22.69 77.43
C ASP A 138 -17.39 -21.33 78.07
N GLN A 139 -16.12 -21.04 78.39
CA GLN A 139 -15.70 -19.73 78.89
C GLN A 139 -15.82 -18.62 77.84
N ILE A 140 -15.48 -18.90 76.58
CA ILE A 140 -15.63 -17.92 75.50
C ILE A 140 -17.12 -17.63 75.24
N ILE A 141 -17.99 -18.65 75.30
CA ILE A 141 -19.43 -18.50 75.09
C ILE A 141 -20.06 -17.67 76.21
N SER A 142 -19.72 -17.95 77.47
CA SER A 142 -20.23 -17.20 78.61
C SER A 142 -19.79 -15.73 78.57
N GLU A 143 -18.53 -15.46 78.22
CA GLU A 143 -18.03 -14.09 78.09
C GLU A 143 -18.73 -13.30 76.95
N ILE A 144 -19.02 -13.97 75.83
CA ILE A 144 -19.78 -13.37 74.72
C ILE A 144 -21.24 -13.09 75.12
N LEU A 145 -21.88 -14.00 75.85
CA LEU A 145 -23.26 -13.81 76.33
C LEU A 145 -23.36 -12.68 77.36
N GLU A 146 -22.37 -12.55 78.24
CA GLU A 146 -22.31 -11.46 79.22
C GLU A 146 -22.11 -10.11 78.54
N LYS A 147 -21.16 -10.00 77.61
CA LYS A 147 -20.97 -8.77 76.81
C LYS A 147 -22.22 -8.37 76.03
N ARG A 148 -22.96 -9.35 75.49
CA ARG A 148 -24.21 -9.08 74.76
C ARG A 148 -25.35 -8.64 75.67
N ASN A 149 -25.40 -9.14 76.90
CA ASN A 149 -26.38 -8.71 77.90
C ASN A 149 -26.06 -7.33 78.49
N GLN A 150 -24.79 -6.95 78.57
CA GLN A 150 -24.37 -5.59 78.95
C GLN A 150 -24.70 -4.58 77.85
N ALA A 151 -24.45 -4.91 76.58
CA ALA A 151 -24.81 -4.06 75.44
C ALA A 151 -26.34 -3.85 75.26
N LYS A 152 -27.17 -4.77 75.78
CA LYS A 152 -28.64 -4.62 75.85
C LYS A 152 -29.14 -3.79 77.03
N LYS A 153 -28.29 -3.51 78.02
CA LYS A 153 -28.65 -2.68 79.19
C LYS A 153 -28.24 -1.21 79.03
N GLU A 154 -27.45 -0.89 78.01
CA GLU A 154 -26.98 0.47 77.70
C GLU A 154 -27.67 1.13 76.48
N GLY A 155 -28.71 0.50 75.92
CA GLY A 155 -29.57 1.09 74.88
C GLY A 155 -31.03 1.08 75.32
#